data_AF-A0A949GIH1-F1
#
_entry.id   AF-A0A949GIH1-F1
#
_cell.length_a   1.000
_cell.length_b   1.000
_cell.length_c   1.000
_cell.angle_alpha   90.00
_cell.angle_beta   90.00
_cell.angle_gamma   90.00
#
_symmetry.space_group_name_H-M   'P 1'
#
loop_
_entity.id
_entity.type
_entity.pdbx_description
1 polymer ?
#
loop_
_entity_poly.entity_id
_entity_poly.type
_entity_poly.pdbx_seq_one_letter_code
_entity_poly.pdbx_strand_id
1 'polypeptide(L)' 'TEMFDVVVDTSAGPARGQTIVDRRDAWLKQLEPLDLEDSAKVRVALDLDVDAVVKLWLKTVNS' A
#
# COMPACT_ATOMS: atom_id res chain seq x y z
N THR A 1 -1.47 -0.59 -12.97
CA THR A 1 -1.04 -0.66 -11.56
C THR A 1 -2.13 -1.32 -10.78
N GLU A 2 -1.79 -2.36 -10.02
CA GLU A 2 -2.72 -3.19 -9.25
C GLU A 2 -3.34 -2.41 -8.06
N MET A 3 -4.54 -2.81 -7.65
CA MET A 3 -5.27 -2.25 -6.51
C MET A 3 -5.35 -3.32 -5.41
N PHE A 4 -5.02 -2.95 -4.18
CA PHE A 4 -4.99 -3.86 -3.04
C PHE A 4 -6.01 -3.45 -1.99
N ASP A 5 -6.47 -4.42 -1.19
CA ASP A 5 -7.21 -4.15 0.04
C ASP A 5 -6.21 -3.70 1.11
N VAL A 6 -6.43 -2.51 1.66
CA VAL A 6 -5.53 -1.89 2.63
C VAL A 6 -6.31 -1.40 3.83
N VAL A 7 -5.81 -1.70 5.02
CA VAL A 7 -6.31 -1.19 6.30
C VAL A 7 -5.15 -0.67 7.15
N VAL A 8 -5.43 0.27 8.04
CA VAL A 8 -4.48 0.72 9.07
C VAL A 8 -4.92 0.14 10.40
N ASP A 9 -4.02 -0.53 11.10
CA ASP A 9 -4.30 -1.02 12.45
C ASP A 9 -4.49 0.17 13.40
N THR A 10 -5.69 0.30 13.96
CA THR A 10 -6.05 1.35 14.93
C THR A 10 -6.16 0.82 16.36
N SER A 11 -5.96 -0.48 16.56
CA SER A 11 -6.06 -1.15 17.86
C SER A 11 -5.02 -0.62 18.84
N ALA A 12 -5.29 -0.76 20.14
CA ALA A 12 -4.31 -0.43 21.17
C ALA A 12 -3.27 -1.57 21.27
N GLY A 13 -2.16 -1.45 20.54
CA GLY A 13 -1.12 -2.45 20.52
C GLY A 13 0.16 -1.98 19.83
N PRO A 14 1.22 -2.81 19.83
CA PRO A 14 2.50 -2.46 19.21
C PRO A 14 2.41 -2.31 17.68
N ALA A 15 1.40 -2.90 17.04
CA ALA A 15 1.14 -2.78 15.61
C ALA A 15 0.30 -1.54 15.25
N ARG A 16 -0.14 -0.75 16.24
CA ARG A 16 -0.93 0.46 15.98
C ARG A 16 -0.22 1.40 15.01
N GLY A 17 -0.93 1.78 13.96
CA GLY A 17 -0.43 2.62 12.87
C GLY A 17 0.21 1.83 11.72
N GLN A 18 0.32 0.50 11.81
CA GLN A 18 0.78 -0.33 10.72
C GLN A 18 -0.24 -0.36 9.57
N THR A 19 0.25 -0.16 8.35
CA THR A 19 -0.54 -0.39 7.13
C THR A 19 -0.46 -1.87 6.76
N ILE A 20 -1.60 -2.55 6.76
CA ILE A 20 -1.75 -3.96 6.39
C ILE A 20 -2.31 -4.01 4.97
N VAL A 21 -1.66 -4.78 4.09
CA VAL A 21 -2.01 -4.89 2.67
C VAL A 21 -2.26 -6.36 2.33
N ASP A 22 -3.46 -6.67 1.87
CA ASP A 22 -3.76 -8.01 1.38
C ASP A 22 -3.26 -8.19 -0.06
N ARG A 23 -2.21 -8.98 -0.21
CA ARG A 23 -1.58 -9.33 -1.50
C ARG A 23 -1.92 -10.74 -1.97
N ARG A 24 -2.84 -11.44 -1.30
CA ARG A 24 -3.22 -12.80 -1.67
C ARG A 24 -3.94 -12.81 -3.01
N ASP A 25 -3.60 -13.78 -3.85
CA ASP A 25 -4.33 -14.06 -5.08
C ASP A 25 -5.79 -14.44 -4.79
N ALA A 26 -6.66 -14.26 -5.78
CA ALA A 26 -8.11 -14.52 -5.64
C ALA A 26 -8.43 -15.95 -5.15
N TRP A 27 -7.64 -16.95 -5.53
CA TRP A 27 -7.86 -18.33 -5.10
C TRP A 27 -7.53 -18.56 -3.61
N LEU A 28 -6.52 -17.87 -3.06
CA LEU A 28 -6.18 -17.94 -1.64
C LEU A 28 -7.28 -17.27 -0.79
N LYS A 29 -7.86 -16.18 -1.28
CA LYS A 29 -9.01 -15.52 -0.62
C LYS A 29 -10.26 -16.41 -0.57
N GLN A 30 -10.45 -17.26 -1.58
CA GLN A 30 -11.55 -18.24 -1.58
C GLN A 30 -11.34 -19.37 -0.56
N LEU A 31 -10.08 -19.77 -0.32
CA LEU A 31 -9.73 -20.81 0.64
C LEU A 31 -9.79 -20.31 2.09
N GLU A 32 -9.33 -19.07 2.32
CA GLU A 32 -9.31 -18.41 3.62
C GLU A 32 -10.09 -17.08 3.55
N PRO A 33 -11.43 -17.11 3.76
CA PRO A 33 -12.31 -15.96 3.59
C PRO A 33 -12.19 -14.92 4.73
N LEU A 34 -11.06 -14.90 5.42
CA LEU A 34 -10.70 -13.85 6.37
C LEU A 34 -10.23 -12.64 5.56
N ASP A 35 -11.20 -11.80 5.21
CA ASP A 35 -10.93 -10.50 4.60
C ASP A 35 -10.51 -9.47 5.66
N LEU A 36 -9.79 -8.45 5.22
CA LEU A 36 -9.49 -7.28 6.05
C LEU A 36 -10.78 -6.45 6.20
N GLU A 37 -11.37 -6.47 7.40
CA GLU A 37 -12.51 -5.62 7.75
C GLU A 37 -12.18 -4.14 7.53
N ASP A 38 -13.16 -3.36 7.05
CA ASP A 38 -13.04 -1.93 6.73
C ASP A 38 -11.89 -1.56 5.77
N SER A 39 -11.43 -2.50 4.95
CA SER A 39 -10.37 -2.23 3.97
C SER A 39 -10.82 -1.31 2.83
N ALA A 40 -9.90 -0.46 2.39
CA ALA A 40 -10.07 0.39 1.21
C ALA A 40 -9.29 -0.19 0.03
N LYS A 41 -9.84 -0.07 -1.18
CA LYS A 41 -9.13 -0.39 -2.43
C LYS A 41 -8.14 0.74 -2.74
N VAL A 42 -6.85 0.47 -2.55
CA VAL A 42 -5.77 1.47 -2.70
C VAL A 42 -4.74 1.01 -3.73
N ARG A 43 -4.24 1.95 -4.53
CA ARG A 43 -3.08 1.72 -5.38
C ARG A 43 -1.81 1.85 -4.55
N VAL A 44 -1.09 0.76 -4.35
CA VAL A 44 0.20 0.76 -3.66
C VAL A 44 1.33 0.83 -4.68
N ALA A 45 2.16 1.87 -4.60
CA ALA A 45 3.35 1.99 -5.43
C ALA A 45 4.46 1.10 -4.84
N LEU A 46 4.81 0.03 -5.55
CA LEU A 46 5.86 -0.92 -5.15
C LEU A 46 7.22 -0.60 -5.77
N ASP A 47 7.23 0.27 -6.77
CA ASP A 47 8.43 0.67 -7.51
C ASP A 47 8.32 2.16 -7.87
N LEU A 48 9.48 2.79 -8.07
CA LEU A 48 9.61 4.22 -8.31
C LEU A 48 10.76 4.49 -9.28
N ASP A 49 10.51 5.31 -10.29
CA ASP A 49 11.57 5.83 -11.16
C ASP A 49 12.41 6.87 -10.39
N VAL A 50 13.52 6.41 -9.82
CA VAL A 50 14.44 7.22 -9.02
C VAL A 50 15.05 8.34 -9.86
N ASP A 51 15.44 8.07 -11.11
CA ASP A 51 16.09 9.06 -11.98
C ASP A 51 15.12 10.20 -12.32
N ALA A 52 13.84 9.89 -12.55
CA ALA A 52 12.81 10.89 -12.76
C ALA A 52 12.60 11.76 -11.51
N VAL A 53 12.58 11.16 -10.32
CA VAL A 53 12.44 11.90 -9.05
C VAL A 53 13.62 12.83 -8.82
N VAL A 54 14.86 12.38 -9.07
CA VAL A 54 16.06 13.21 -8.95
C VAL A 54 16.00 14.39 -9.94
N LYS A 55 15.64 14.15 -11.20
CA LYS A 55 15.47 15.23 -12.20
C LYS A 55 14.41 16.25 -11.78
N LEU A 56 13.28 15.79 -11.23
CA LEU A 56 12.22 16.65 -10.73
C LEU A 56 12.70 17.50 -9.55
N TRP A 57 13.42 16.89 -8.61
CA TRP A 57 13.99 17.59 -7.46
C TRP A 57 14.95 18.70 -7.90
N LEU A 58 15.92 18.36 -8.75
CA LEU A 58 16.90 19.32 -9.28
C LEU A 58 16.23 20.48 -10.03
N LYS A 59 15.15 20.21 -10.78
CA LYS A 59 14.37 21.28 -11.42
C LYS A 59 13.75 22.22 -10.39
N THR A 60 13.21 21.66 -9.31
CA THR A 60 12.48 22.42 -8.29
C THR A 60 13.41 23.34 -7.49
N VAL A 61 14.58 22.86 -7.09
CA VAL A 61 15.53 23.66 -6.28
C VAL A 61 16.30 24.72 -7.08
N ASN A 62 16.38 24.57 -8.40
CA ASN A 62 17.04 25.53 -9.29
C ASN A 62 16.06 26.56 -9.90
N SER A 63 14.79 26.56 -9.46
CA SER A 63 13.77 27.56 -9.81
C SER A 63 13.67 28.63 -8.74
#